data_AF-A0A7V7UD70-F1
#
_entry.id   AF-A0A7V7UD70-F1
#
_cell.length_a   1.000
_cell.length_b   1.000
_cell.length_c   1.000
_cell.angle_alpha   90.00
_cell.angle_beta   90.00
_cell.angle_gamma   90.00
#
_symmetry.space_group_name_H-M   'P 1'
#
loop_
_entity.id
_entity.type
_entity.pdbx_description
1 polymer ?
#
loop_
_entity_poly.entity_id
_entity_poly.type
_entity_poly.pdbx_seq_one_letter_code
_entity_poly.pdbx_strand_id
1 'polypeptide(L)'
;MGDLIMILLFKYLSRDLIKKKSMISVLFLFTVFISFMYFFVHFSIDKNWLILNEILEQNGNLSADEAKYYTALQNNQILIRNITVAMMSIFSIILFMFMKNFIHKNETNIGHILSMGFLEHDVIIALVFATACFSIIGSLVGLVLGYFGSSILMNANMETYLINGIVKGINIKTLLIGTLLTTAVFCVVTYATGIGMGRKDVALMIKHMDKKEPHPGLIEALVSRFPIKDKFKFKLTMKNISAVLFIVVAVVTFNIMFVLSVSLFFSGKKIIETQTTNRDYSYDVSYNNYMTNNNQSETEDIYYLKEEGTIELEGDTLQYNIVGLDHTSSLFQLVDKNNKAINIEEGIILNPELEENYGLKVGDEIHLIVAGEAYAIPVVASAVNADLKTIYIPKQQLAKMLSQNSMSYNGVLTNRRLEDGVVTTFEDKIATIQRGLTSNKASAVINQSIGVITGCLLIYLALLIGLNNNMKSILIFDLLGYNNREVNKVLLNPHMILINIFFWITLPIGVYVARGIQIMTSIQTGDYMPFQINIVTVAYMLFILNLLCFLVRALFAIKIKHIIYAERQAEFLQEW
;
A
#
# COMPACT_ATOMS: atom_id res chain seq x y z
N MET A 1 6.08 36.62 -35.89
CA MET A 1 7.27 36.91 -35.05
C MET A 1 7.05 36.43 -33.61
N GLY A 2 5.89 36.69 -33.00
CA GLY A 2 5.53 36.18 -31.66
C GLY A 2 5.63 34.64 -31.50
N ASP A 3 5.10 33.86 -32.45
CA ASP A 3 5.18 32.38 -32.37
C ASP A 3 6.62 31.85 -32.43
N LEU A 4 7.47 32.46 -33.25
CA LEU A 4 8.89 32.08 -33.36
C LEU A 4 9.65 32.37 -32.06
N ILE A 5 9.34 33.50 -31.43
CA ILE A 5 9.91 33.94 -30.15
C ILE A 5 9.42 33.02 -29.01
N MET A 6 8.15 32.61 -29.02
CA MET A 6 7.60 31.66 -28.06
C MET A 6 8.22 30.26 -28.24
N ILE A 7 8.45 29.80 -29.48
CA ILE A 7 9.16 28.56 -29.79
C ILE A 7 10.62 28.61 -29.30
N LEU A 8 11.31 29.75 -29.44
CA LEU A 8 12.68 29.94 -28.96
C LEU A 8 12.75 29.96 -27.43
N LEU A 9 11.80 30.63 -26.77
CA LEU A 9 11.64 30.61 -25.31
C LEU A 9 11.41 29.19 -24.82
N PHE A 10 10.49 28.47 -25.46
CA PHE A 10 10.20 27.08 -25.17
C PHE A 10 11.43 26.19 -25.35
N LYS A 11 12.18 26.37 -26.44
CA LYS A 11 13.41 25.63 -26.72
C LYS A 11 14.50 25.95 -25.68
N TYR A 12 14.61 27.20 -25.23
CA TYR A 12 15.57 27.61 -24.21
C TYR A 12 15.21 27.04 -22.83
N LEU A 13 13.98 27.23 -22.36
CA LEU A 13 13.48 26.71 -21.08
C LEU A 13 13.51 25.18 -21.05
N SER A 14 13.08 24.53 -22.14
CA SER A 14 13.17 23.06 -22.27
C SER A 14 14.62 22.59 -22.27
N ARG A 15 15.54 23.30 -22.93
CA ARG A 15 16.96 22.93 -22.92
C ARG A 15 17.60 23.12 -21.55
N ASP A 16 17.22 24.15 -20.78
CA ASP A 16 17.70 24.37 -19.42
C ASP A 16 17.12 23.36 -18.42
N LEU A 17 15.83 23.04 -18.57
CA LEU A 17 15.18 21.92 -17.90
C LEU A 17 15.92 20.62 -18.20
N ILE A 18 16.15 20.30 -19.48
CA ILE A 18 16.86 19.09 -19.93
C ILE A 18 18.31 19.11 -19.46
N LYS A 19 19.00 20.24 -19.33
CA LYS A 19 20.35 20.29 -18.73
C LYS A 19 20.36 19.80 -17.28
N LYS A 20 19.25 19.95 -16.55
CA LYS A 20 19.05 19.37 -15.20
C LYS A 20 18.43 17.97 -15.24
N LYS A 21 18.92 17.09 -16.14
CA LYS A 21 18.43 15.72 -16.43
C LYS A 21 18.01 14.92 -15.20
N SER A 22 18.77 15.00 -14.12
CA SER A 22 18.58 14.14 -12.95
C SER A 22 17.32 14.43 -12.13
N MET A 23 16.80 15.66 -12.09
CA MET A 23 15.56 15.94 -11.35
C MET A 23 14.33 15.62 -12.20
N ILE A 24 14.38 15.96 -13.49
CA ILE A 24 13.32 15.62 -14.44
C ILE A 24 13.16 14.11 -14.58
N SER A 25 14.26 13.36 -14.58
CA SER A 25 14.23 11.90 -14.58
C SER A 25 13.47 11.31 -13.38
N VAL A 26 13.49 11.97 -12.23
CA VAL A 26 12.77 11.50 -11.03
C VAL A 26 11.27 11.77 -11.15
N LEU A 27 10.88 12.97 -11.62
CA LEU A 27 9.47 13.31 -11.87
C LEU A 27 8.86 12.46 -12.98
N PHE A 28 9.65 12.18 -14.02
CA PHE A 28 9.28 11.25 -15.07
C PHE A 28 9.02 9.86 -14.47
N LEU A 29 9.95 9.34 -13.67
CA LEU A 29 9.81 8.03 -13.05
C LEU A 29 8.60 7.96 -12.08
N PHE A 30 8.26 9.05 -11.39
CA PHE A 30 7.01 9.11 -10.61
C PHE A 30 5.77 9.03 -11.47
N THR A 31 5.73 9.75 -12.59
CA THR A 31 4.58 9.68 -13.50
C THR A 31 4.44 8.27 -14.09
N VAL A 32 5.56 7.67 -14.51
CA VAL A 32 5.62 6.28 -14.95
C VAL A 32 5.06 5.35 -13.88
N PHE A 33 5.43 5.55 -12.62
CA PHE A 33 5.02 4.69 -11.52
C PHE A 33 3.52 4.81 -11.18
N ILE A 34 2.96 6.01 -11.12
CA ILE A 34 1.50 6.21 -10.91
C ILE A 34 0.73 5.54 -12.04
N SER A 35 1.15 5.80 -13.28
CA SER A 35 0.48 5.26 -14.45
C SER A 35 0.64 3.74 -14.54
N PHE A 36 1.81 3.21 -14.21
CA PHE A 36 2.06 1.78 -14.08
C PHE A 36 1.08 1.14 -13.10
N MET A 37 0.96 1.66 -11.87
CA MET A 37 0.06 1.08 -10.86
C MET A 37 -1.40 1.11 -11.32
N TYR A 38 -1.85 2.22 -11.91
CA TYR A 38 -3.20 2.35 -12.45
C TYR A 38 -3.48 1.32 -13.55
N PHE A 39 -2.61 1.24 -14.57
CA PHE A 39 -2.81 0.33 -15.69
C PHE A 39 -2.56 -1.13 -15.34
N PHE A 40 -1.63 -1.41 -14.43
CA PHE A 40 -1.37 -2.74 -13.88
C PHE A 40 -2.66 -3.42 -13.41
N VAL A 41 -3.48 -2.71 -12.62
CA VAL A 41 -4.76 -3.25 -12.14
C VAL A 41 -5.80 -3.27 -13.25
N HIS A 42 -5.99 -2.16 -13.98
CA HIS A 42 -7.05 -2.08 -14.98
C HIS A 42 -6.91 -3.08 -16.14
N PHE A 43 -5.68 -3.41 -16.56
CA PHE A 43 -5.47 -4.47 -17.54
C PHE A 43 -5.93 -5.86 -17.07
N SER A 44 -5.99 -6.09 -15.75
CA SER A 44 -6.49 -7.34 -15.15
C SER A 44 -8.00 -7.34 -14.92
N ILE A 45 -8.65 -6.17 -14.91
CA ILE A 45 -10.07 -6.01 -14.56
C ILE A 45 -10.94 -5.76 -15.78
N ASP A 46 -10.65 -4.72 -16.57
CA ASP A 46 -11.65 -4.06 -17.43
C ASP A 46 -12.32 -5.02 -18.42
N LYS A 47 -11.55 -5.90 -19.07
CA LYS A 47 -12.09 -6.84 -20.05
C LYS A 47 -12.84 -8.01 -19.40
N ASN A 48 -12.34 -8.51 -18.28
CA ASN A 48 -12.98 -9.61 -17.55
C ASN A 48 -14.29 -9.15 -16.92
N TRP A 49 -14.33 -7.89 -16.47
CA TRP A 49 -15.54 -7.23 -16.00
C TRP A 49 -16.64 -7.20 -17.07
N LEU A 50 -16.30 -6.85 -18.31
CA LEU A 50 -17.24 -6.83 -19.43
C LEU A 50 -17.75 -8.25 -19.75
N ILE A 51 -16.85 -9.23 -19.81
CA ILE A 51 -17.21 -10.63 -20.08
C ILE A 51 -18.20 -11.16 -19.03
N LEU A 52 -17.93 -10.93 -17.75
CA LEU A 52 -18.82 -11.40 -16.68
C LEU A 52 -20.18 -10.68 -16.68
N ASN A 53 -20.22 -9.39 -17.02
CA ASN A 53 -21.49 -8.68 -17.19
C ASN A 53 -22.29 -9.21 -18.39
N GLU A 54 -21.64 -9.51 -19.51
CA GLU A 54 -22.31 -10.12 -20.66
C GLU A 54 -22.89 -11.50 -20.32
N ILE A 55 -22.16 -12.31 -19.54
CA ILE A 55 -22.66 -13.61 -19.04
C ILE A 55 -23.88 -13.40 -18.12
N LEU A 56 -23.81 -12.42 -17.22
CA LEU A 56 -24.90 -12.11 -16.29
C LEU A 56 -26.15 -11.57 -17.02
N GLU A 57 -25.97 -10.76 -18.07
CA GLU A 57 -27.07 -10.28 -18.91
C GLU A 57 -27.70 -11.39 -19.77
N GLN A 58 -26.90 -12.34 -20.28
CA GLN A 58 -27.40 -13.42 -21.12
C GLN A 58 -28.02 -14.58 -20.34
N ASN A 59 -27.36 -15.02 -19.26
CA ASN A 59 -27.74 -16.22 -18.52
C ASN A 59 -28.54 -15.91 -17.24
N GLY A 60 -28.58 -14.65 -16.80
CA GLY A 60 -29.26 -14.22 -15.57
C GLY A 60 -28.59 -14.68 -14.27
N ASN A 61 -27.55 -15.51 -14.34
CA ASN A 61 -26.81 -15.98 -13.17
C ASN A 61 -25.34 -16.29 -13.52
N LEU A 62 -24.45 -16.13 -12.54
CA LEU A 62 -23.03 -16.50 -12.60
C LEU A 62 -22.80 -17.81 -11.84
N SER A 63 -21.79 -18.58 -12.23
CA SER A 63 -21.29 -19.68 -11.39
C SER A 63 -20.82 -19.14 -10.04
N ALA A 64 -20.81 -19.98 -9.00
CA ALA A 64 -20.36 -19.58 -7.66
C ALA A 64 -18.93 -18.99 -7.66
N ASP A 65 -18.04 -19.55 -8.48
CA ASP A 65 -16.66 -19.06 -8.61
C ASP A 65 -16.59 -17.74 -9.40
N GLU A 66 -17.40 -17.62 -10.46
CA GLU A 66 -17.52 -16.40 -11.26
C GLU A 66 -18.10 -15.23 -10.45
N ALA A 67 -19.09 -15.50 -9.58
CA ALA A 67 -19.65 -14.52 -8.66
C ALA A 67 -18.59 -14.00 -7.67
N LYS A 68 -17.79 -14.90 -7.08
CA LYS A 68 -16.67 -14.52 -6.19
C LYS A 68 -15.64 -13.67 -6.91
N TYR A 69 -15.28 -14.05 -8.14
CA TYR A 69 -14.34 -13.27 -8.94
C TYR A 69 -14.92 -11.92 -9.37
N TYR A 70 -16.21 -11.84 -9.69
CA TYR A 70 -16.90 -10.59 -9.98
C TYR A 70 -16.81 -9.62 -8.79
N THR A 71 -17.11 -10.08 -7.58
CA THR A 71 -16.94 -9.27 -6.36
C THR A 71 -15.47 -8.85 -6.16
N ALA A 72 -14.51 -9.74 -6.43
CA ALA A 72 -13.09 -9.42 -6.36
C ALA A 72 -12.68 -8.31 -7.35
N LEU A 73 -13.23 -8.33 -8.56
CA LEU A 73 -13.00 -7.28 -9.55
C LEU A 73 -13.55 -5.93 -9.09
N GLN A 74 -14.74 -5.89 -8.48
CA GLN A 74 -15.30 -4.66 -7.87
C GLN A 74 -14.38 -4.11 -6.80
N ASN A 75 -13.93 -4.98 -5.89
CA ASN A 75 -13.05 -4.61 -4.78
C ASN A 75 -11.72 -4.07 -5.30
N ASN A 76 -11.11 -4.73 -6.29
CA ASN A 76 -9.88 -4.27 -6.91
C ASN A 76 -10.06 -2.91 -7.62
N GLN A 77 -11.23 -2.64 -8.21
CA GLN A 77 -11.54 -1.35 -8.83
C GLN A 77 -11.67 -0.20 -7.81
N ILE A 78 -12.33 -0.46 -6.66
CA ILE A 78 -12.41 0.49 -5.55
C ILE A 78 -11.01 0.75 -4.98
N LEU A 79 -10.23 -0.32 -4.78
CA LEU A 79 -8.89 -0.26 -4.22
C LEU A 79 -7.94 0.56 -5.11
N ILE A 80 -7.89 0.29 -6.42
CA ILE A 80 -7.01 1.05 -7.32
C ILE A 80 -7.39 2.51 -7.42
N ARG A 81 -8.70 2.83 -7.38
CA ARG A 81 -9.16 4.23 -7.33
C ARG A 81 -8.60 4.94 -6.10
N ASN A 82 -8.74 4.34 -4.92
CA ASN A 82 -8.27 4.93 -3.66
C ASN A 82 -6.74 5.09 -3.65
N ILE A 83 -6.00 4.06 -4.08
CA ILE A 83 -4.53 4.10 -4.17
C ILE A 83 -4.08 5.18 -5.16
N THR A 84 -4.71 5.26 -6.33
CA THR A 84 -4.34 6.24 -7.37
C THR A 84 -4.56 7.66 -6.88
N VAL A 85 -5.67 7.95 -6.21
CA VAL A 85 -5.95 9.27 -5.61
C VAL A 85 -4.93 9.63 -4.53
N ALA A 86 -4.58 8.68 -3.65
CA ALA A 86 -3.58 8.89 -2.62
C ALA A 86 -2.19 9.16 -3.23
N MET A 87 -1.78 8.37 -4.22
CA MET A 87 -0.53 8.56 -4.96
C MET A 87 -0.52 9.92 -5.67
N MET A 88 -1.56 10.26 -6.44
CA MET A 88 -1.65 11.56 -7.12
C MET A 88 -1.52 12.72 -6.13
N SER A 89 -2.12 12.61 -4.94
CA SER A 89 -2.03 13.64 -3.89
C SER A 89 -0.60 13.83 -3.38
N ILE A 90 0.07 12.74 -3.01
CA ILE A 90 1.46 12.78 -2.53
C ILE A 90 2.39 13.32 -3.63
N PHE A 91 2.24 12.84 -4.87
CA PHE A 91 3.06 13.27 -5.99
C PHE A 91 2.78 14.71 -6.45
N SER A 92 1.56 15.20 -6.27
CA SER A 92 1.24 16.61 -6.49
C SER A 92 1.98 17.52 -5.52
N ILE A 93 2.07 17.15 -4.23
CA ILE A 93 2.86 17.90 -3.24
C ILE A 93 4.34 17.89 -3.63
N ILE A 94 4.86 16.73 -4.05
CA ILE A 94 6.25 16.58 -4.50
C ILE A 94 6.53 17.48 -5.71
N LEU A 95 5.65 17.45 -6.71
CA LEU A 95 5.73 18.29 -7.91
C LEU A 95 5.65 19.77 -7.56
N PHE A 96 4.74 20.18 -6.68
CA PHE A 96 4.62 21.55 -6.19
C PHE A 96 5.94 22.03 -5.57
N MET A 97 6.51 21.26 -4.64
CA MET A 97 7.77 21.60 -4.00
C MET A 97 8.93 21.66 -4.99
N PHE A 98 8.95 20.73 -5.95
CA PHE A 98 9.94 20.72 -7.01
C PHE A 98 9.85 21.98 -7.87
N MET A 99 8.66 22.30 -8.40
CA MET A 99 8.45 23.47 -9.25
C MET A 99 8.77 24.77 -8.50
N LYS A 100 8.39 24.86 -7.23
CA LYS A 100 8.74 25.99 -6.36
C LYS A 100 10.25 26.16 -6.23
N ASN A 101 10.98 25.08 -5.97
CA ASN A 101 12.44 25.09 -5.87
C ASN A 101 13.09 25.39 -7.23
N PHE A 102 12.54 24.86 -8.32
CA PHE A 102 13.02 25.10 -9.68
C PHE A 102 12.92 26.59 -10.05
N ILE A 103 11.76 27.21 -9.81
CA ILE A 103 11.53 28.63 -10.05
C ILE A 103 12.49 29.47 -9.21
N HIS A 104 12.60 29.19 -7.91
CA HIS A 104 13.46 29.97 -7.02
C HIS A 104 14.95 29.92 -7.40
N LYS A 105 15.44 28.75 -7.81
CA LYS A 105 16.84 28.61 -8.24
C LYS A 105 17.15 29.26 -9.59
N ASN A 106 16.13 29.34 -10.45
CA ASN A 106 16.26 29.95 -11.77
C ASN A 106 15.71 31.38 -11.79
N GLU A 107 15.50 32.00 -10.62
CA GLU A 107 14.86 33.31 -10.47
C GLU A 107 15.62 34.42 -11.21
N THR A 108 16.96 34.38 -11.25
CA THR A 108 17.77 35.29 -12.07
C THR A 108 17.59 35.07 -13.57
N ASN A 109 17.65 33.82 -14.03
CA ASN A 109 17.46 33.49 -15.45
C ASN A 109 16.05 33.84 -15.93
N ILE A 110 15.04 33.60 -15.08
CA ILE A 110 13.64 33.99 -15.33
C ILE A 110 13.53 35.52 -15.33
N GLY A 111 14.20 36.21 -14.40
CA GLY A 111 14.27 37.67 -14.36
C GLY A 111 14.86 38.27 -15.66
N HIS A 112 15.90 37.66 -16.22
CA HIS A 112 16.45 38.07 -17.52
C HIS A 112 15.45 37.89 -18.67
N ILE A 113 14.67 36.81 -18.65
CA ILE A 113 13.61 36.56 -19.65
C ILE A 113 12.51 37.63 -19.53
N LEU A 114 12.06 37.92 -18.31
CA LEU A 114 11.05 38.94 -18.06
C LEU A 114 11.56 40.34 -18.46
N SER A 115 12.84 40.65 -18.22
CA SER A 115 13.43 41.92 -18.63
C SER A 115 13.59 42.07 -20.15
N MET A 116 13.57 40.96 -20.91
CA MET A 116 13.53 40.99 -22.38
C MET A 116 12.13 41.26 -22.96
N GLY A 117 11.11 41.44 -22.10
CA GLY A 117 9.74 41.81 -22.51
C GLY A 117 8.75 40.65 -22.58
N PHE A 118 9.13 39.45 -22.11
CA PHE A 118 8.18 38.33 -21.97
C PHE A 118 7.28 38.52 -20.75
N LEU A 119 6.02 38.07 -20.87
CA LEU A 119 5.09 38.09 -19.76
C LEU A 119 5.33 36.89 -18.83
N GLU A 120 5.01 37.04 -17.55
CA GLU A 120 5.04 35.93 -16.59
C GLU A 120 4.16 34.76 -17.03
N HIS A 121 3.04 35.07 -17.68
CA HIS A 121 2.13 34.06 -18.22
C HIS A 121 2.81 33.16 -19.26
N ASP A 122 3.65 33.72 -20.12
CA ASP A 122 4.36 32.97 -21.18
C ASP A 122 5.33 31.95 -20.58
N VAL A 123 6.03 32.35 -19.51
CA VAL A 123 6.94 31.47 -18.77
C VAL A 123 6.15 30.34 -18.08
N ILE A 124 5.00 30.66 -17.47
CA ILE A 124 4.15 29.67 -16.80
C ILE A 124 3.59 28.65 -17.83
N ILE A 125 3.09 29.11 -18.98
CA ILE A 125 2.60 28.22 -20.04
C ILE A 125 3.71 27.30 -20.53
N ALA A 126 4.92 27.81 -20.75
CA ALA A 126 6.05 27.00 -21.20
C ALA A 126 6.39 25.89 -20.18
N LEU A 127 6.32 26.19 -18.88
CA LEU A 127 6.53 25.20 -17.81
C LEU A 127 5.39 24.17 -17.75
N VAL A 128 4.14 24.60 -17.86
CA VAL A 128 2.97 23.71 -17.88
C VAL A 128 3.02 22.78 -19.09
N PHE A 129 3.36 23.30 -20.27
CA PHE A 129 3.50 22.49 -21.48
C PHE A 129 4.62 21.45 -21.34
N ALA A 130 5.78 21.84 -20.78
CA ALA A 130 6.85 20.89 -20.48
C ALA A 130 6.37 19.78 -19.54
N THR A 131 5.68 20.13 -18.44
CA THR A 131 5.08 19.15 -17.51
C THR A 131 4.10 18.24 -18.23
N ALA A 132 3.24 18.77 -19.11
CA ALA A 132 2.27 17.99 -19.87
C ALA A 132 2.96 16.95 -20.76
N CYS A 133 3.97 17.35 -21.55
CA CYS A 133 4.72 16.45 -22.41
C CYS A 133 5.38 15.33 -21.60
N PHE A 134 6.07 15.65 -20.51
CA PHE A 134 6.69 14.65 -19.66
C PHE A 134 5.66 13.72 -19.02
N SER A 135 4.51 14.26 -18.61
CA SER A 135 3.48 13.47 -17.97
C SER A 135 2.85 12.48 -18.95
N ILE A 136 2.56 12.91 -20.17
CA ILE A 136 2.02 12.05 -21.24
C ILE A 136 3.01 10.94 -21.57
N ILE A 137 4.28 11.26 -21.82
CA ILE A 137 5.29 10.24 -22.14
C ILE A 137 5.45 9.26 -20.98
N GLY A 138 5.48 9.77 -19.74
CA GLY A 138 5.54 8.94 -18.54
C GLY A 138 4.32 8.01 -18.43
N SER A 139 3.14 8.50 -18.75
CA SER A 139 1.90 7.72 -18.74
C SER A 139 1.89 6.62 -19.81
N LEU A 140 2.46 6.88 -20.99
CA LEU A 140 2.56 5.88 -22.06
C LEU A 140 3.53 4.76 -21.67
N VAL A 141 4.67 5.11 -21.06
CA VAL A 141 5.60 4.11 -20.53
C VAL A 141 4.98 3.32 -19.39
N GLY A 142 4.26 4.00 -18.49
CA GLY A 142 3.51 3.36 -17.39
C GLY A 142 2.47 2.37 -17.91
N LEU A 143 1.75 2.71 -18.98
CA LEU A 143 0.81 1.81 -19.66
C LEU A 143 1.49 0.54 -20.15
N VAL A 144 2.61 0.66 -20.88
CA VAL A 144 3.35 -0.50 -21.40
C VAL A 144 3.82 -1.38 -20.25
N LEU A 145 4.39 -0.80 -19.20
CA LEU A 145 4.82 -1.56 -18.03
C LEU A 145 3.62 -2.20 -17.31
N GLY A 146 2.48 -1.51 -17.22
CA GLY A 146 1.26 -2.00 -16.59
C GLY A 146 0.70 -3.21 -17.32
N TYR A 147 0.76 -3.23 -18.66
CA TYR A 147 0.38 -4.38 -19.46
C TYR A 147 1.21 -5.63 -19.14
N PHE A 148 2.53 -5.48 -18.97
CA PHE A 148 3.38 -6.61 -18.60
C PHE A 148 3.16 -7.02 -17.14
N GLY A 149 3.06 -6.06 -16.22
CA GLY A 149 2.87 -6.33 -14.80
C GLY A 149 1.55 -7.02 -14.49
N SER A 150 0.47 -6.71 -15.22
CA SER A 150 -0.89 -7.20 -14.92
C SER A 150 -1.02 -8.72 -14.88
N SER A 151 -0.11 -9.47 -15.52
CA SER A 151 -0.10 -10.94 -15.41
C SER A 151 0.12 -11.44 -13.98
N ILE A 152 0.83 -10.69 -13.14
CA ILE A 152 1.04 -11.09 -11.73
C ILE A 152 -0.30 -11.15 -11.00
N LEU A 153 -1.14 -10.11 -11.15
CA LEU A 153 -2.45 -10.04 -10.52
C LEU A 153 -3.43 -11.02 -11.14
N MET A 154 -3.40 -11.19 -12.47
CA MET A 154 -4.25 -12.18 -13.15
C MET A 154 -3.93 -13.61 -12.71
N ASN A 155 -2.66 -13.99 -12.63
CA ASN A 155 -2.28 -15.34 -12.19
C ASN A 155 -2.74 -15.60 -10.75
N ALA A 156 -2.58 -14.62 -9.86
CA ALA A 156 -3.08 -14.72 -8.49
C ALA A 156 -4.61 -14.91 -8.46
N ASN A 157 -5.36 -14.18 -9.30
CA ASN A 157 -6.81 -14.31 -9.39
C ASN A 157 -7.24 -15.66 -9.98
N MET A 158 -6.56 -16.17 -11.03
CA MET A 158 -6.83 -17.50 -11.61
C MET A 158 -6.67 -18.60 -10.56
N GLU A 159 -5.61 -18.54 -9.75
CA GLU A 159 -5.37 -19.53 -8.68
C GLU A 159 -6.35 -19.38 -7.50
N THR A 160 -6.72 -18.15 -7.16
CA THR A 160 -7.61 -17.86 -6.02
C THR A 160 -9.06 -18.26 -6.32
N TYR A 161 -9.55 -17.96 -7.53
CA TYR A 161 -10.96 -18.15 -7.90
C TYR A 161 -11.20 -19.34 -8.83
N LEU A 162 -10.16 -20.09 -9.23
CA LEU A 162 -10.26 -21.28 -10.10
C LEU A 162 -10.91 -21.02 -11.48
N ILE A 163 -10.84 -19.77 -11.96
CA ILE A 163 -11.39 -19.39 -13.27
C ILE A 163 -10.30 -19.45 -14.34
N ASN A 164 -10.60 -20.14 -15.42
CA ASN A 164 -9.78 -20.18 -16.63
C ASN A 164 -10.25 -19.13 -17.64
N GLY A 165 -9.34 -18.68 -18.51
CA GLY A 165 -9.70 -17.77 -19.61
C GLY A 165 -9.72 -16.28 -19.25
N ILE A 166 -9.11 -15.87 -18.13
CA ILE A 166 -8.93 -14.46 -17.79
C ILE A 166 -8.05 -13.78 -18.86
N VAL A 167 -8.53 -12.69 -19.44
CA VAL A 167 -7.88 -11.98 -20.54
C VAL A 167 -7.42 -10.58 -20.16
N LYS A 168 -6.30 -10.15 -20.74
CA LYS A 168 -5.86 -8.75 -20.63
C LYS A 168 -6.71 -7.86 -21.53
N GLY A 169 -7.13 -6.72 -21.01
CA GLY A 169 -7.73 -5.67 -21.83
C GLY A 169 -8.06 -4.43 -21.02
N ILE A 170 -8.23 -3.32 -21.73
CA ILE A 170 -8.46 -2.01 -21.12
C ILE A 170 -9.60 -1.30 -21.84
N ASN A 171 -10.47 -0.64 -21.07
CA ASN A 171 -11.52 0.20 -21.62
C ASN A 171 -10.94 1.55 -22.08
N ILE A 172 -11.45 2.10 -23.19
CA ILE A 172 -11.02 3.42 -23.68
C ILE A 172 -11.25 4.53 -22.65
N LYS A 173 -12.31 4.43 -21.84
CA LYS A 173 -12.59 5.41 -20.77
C LYS A 173 -11.49 5.38 -19.72
N THR A 174 -11.11 4.18 -19.27
CA THR A 174 -10.01 3.96 -18.32
C THR A 174 -8.68 4.45 -18.87
N LEU A 175 -8.40 4.17 -20.15
CA LEU A 175 -7.21 4.68 -20.85
C LEU A 175 -7.11 6.21 -20.78
N LEU A 176 -8.20 6.89 -21.13
CA LEU A 176 -8.28 8.35 -21.12
C LEU A 176 -8.16 8.91 -19.70
N ILE A 177 -8.84 8.31 -18.72
CA ILE A 177 -8.76 8.75 -17.32
C ILE A 177 -7.33 8.59 -16.80
N GLY A 178 -6.71 7.43 -16.94
CA GLY A 178 -5.36 7.17 -16.44
C GLY A 178 -4.29 8.09 -17.01
N THR A 179 -4.42 8.48 -18.27
CA THR A 179 -3.47 9.37 -18.95
C THR A 179 -3.79 10.85 -18.76
N LEU A 180 -5.02 11.29 -19.07
CA LEU A 180 -5.38 12.69 -19.08
C LEU A 180 -5.61 13.26 -17.68
N LEU A 181 -6.20 12.50 -16.75
CA LEU A 181 -6.47 13.00 -15.39
C LEU A 181 -5.15 13.31 -14.66
N THR A 182 -4.20 12.36 -14.70
CA THR A 182 -2.87 12.52 -14.10
C THR A 182 -2.16 13.75 -14.67
N THR A 183 -2.19 13.89 -16.00
CA THR A 183 -1.59 15.02 -16.70
C THR A 183 -2.26 16.33 -16.29
N ALA A 184 -3.60 16.38 -16.25
CA ALA A 184 -4.35 17.57 -15.90
C ALA A 184 -4.04 18.04 -14.48
N VAL A 185 -4.01 17.14 -13.49
CA VAL A 185 -3.66 17.46 -12.10
C VAL A 185 -2.25 18.04 -12.02
N PHE A 186 -1.26 17.44 -12.69
CA PHE A 186 0.12 17.94 -12.68
C PHE A 186 0.28 19.29 -13.38
N CYS A 187 -0.47 19.53 -14.45
CA CYS A 187 -0.55 20.84 -15.09
C CYS A 187 -1.14 21.90 -14.16
N VAL A 188 -2.24 21.60 -13.47
CA VAL A 188 -2.87 22.51 -12.49
C VAL A 188 -1.90 22.84 -11.35
N VAL A 189 -1.21 21.85 -10.80
CA VAL A 189 -0.20 22.06 -9.75
C VAL A 189 0.95 22.94 -10.24
N THR A 190 1.44 22.67 -11.46
CA THR A 190 2.52 23.46 -12.08
C THR A 190 2.09 24.91 -12.29
N TYR A 191 0.88 25.11 -12.82
CA TYR A 191 0.28 26.42 -13.04
C TYR A 191 0.09 27.19 -11.72
N ALA A 192 -0.48 26.55 -10.70
CA ALA A 192 -0.68 27.14 -9.38
C ALA A 192 0.65 27.56 -8.72
N THR A 193 1.70 26.75 -8.91
CA THR A 193 3.06 27.10 -8.44
C THR A 193 3.62 28.31 -9.19
N GLY A 194 3.36 28.40 -10.50
CA GLY A 194 3.76 29.50 -11.37
C GLY A 194 3.12 30.83 -10.99
N ILE A 195 1.82 30.86 -10.62
CA ILE A 195 1.16 32.09 -10.14
C ILE A 195 1.86 32.67 -8.90
N GLY A 196 2.42 31.81 -8.04
CA GLY A 196 3.19 32.26 -6.88
C GLY A 196 4.48 33.03 -7.23
N MET A 197 4.96 32.93 -8.47
CA MET A 197 6.13 33.64 -8.98
C MET A 197 5.86 35.14 -9.17
N GLY A 198 4.69 35.50 -9.71
CA GLY A 198 4.32 36.87 -10.09
C GLY A 198 4.09 37.85 -8.95
N ARG A 199 4.21 37.39 -7.70
CA ARG A 199 4.13 38.23 -6.50
C ARG A 199 5.48 38.85 -6.11
N LYS A 200 6.54 38.60 -6.88
CA LYS A 200 7.88 39.10 -6.59
C LYS A 200 8.31 40.10 -7.66
N ASP A 201 8.88 41.22 -7.23
CA ASP A 201 9.43 42.24 -8.12
C ASP A 201 10.56 41.66 -8.98
N VAL A 202 10.52 41.89 -10.29
CA VAL A 202 11.54 41.46 -11.28
C VAL A 202 12.92 41.98 -10.89
N ALA A 203 13.01 43.19 -10.30
CA ALA A 203 14.27 43.74 -9.81
C ALA A 203 14.83 42.95 -8.61
N LEU A 204 13.96 42.42 -7.73
CA LEU A 204 14.35 41.56 -6.62
C LEU A 204 14.77 40.16 -7.10
N MET A 205 14.19 39.68 -8.20
CA MET A 205 14.58 38.42 -8.83
C MET A 205 15.99 38.49 -9.43
N ILE A 206 16.31 39.59 -10.12
CA ILE A 206 17.61 39.82 -10.78
C ILE A 206 18.72 40.08 -9.75
N LYS A 207 18.41 40.83 -8.68
CA LYS A 207 19.42 41.21 -7.66
C LYS A 207 19.90 40.03 -6.81
N HIS A 208 19.24 38.88 -6.84
CA HIS A 208 19.52 37.73 -5.98
C HIS A 208 19.71 38.17 -4.51
N MET A 209 18.80 38.99 -3.99
CA MET A 209 18.82 39.32 -2.57
C MET A 209 18.55 38.02 -1.82
N ASP A 210 19.56 37.48 -1.14
CA ASP A 210 19.41 36.39 -0.17
C ASP A 210 18.23 36.78 0.74
N LYS A 211 17.07 36.17 0.51
CA LYS A 211 15.90 36.41 1.37
C LYS A 211 16.33 35.99 2.77
N LYS A 212 16.13 36.91 3.74
CA LYS A 212 16.34 36.70 5.18
C LYS A 212 16.14 35.23 5.54
N GLU A 213 17.21 34.62 6.03
CA GLU A 213 17.21 33.24 6.50
C GLU A 213 15.96 32.98 7.36
N PRO A 214 15.24 31.86 7.18
CA PRO A 214 14.12 31.54 8.04
C PRO A 214 14.58 31.49 9.51
N HIS A 215 13.78 32.10 10.39
CA HIS A 215 14.10 32.28 11.82
C HIS A 215 14.63 30.97 12.45
N PRO A 216 15.81 31.00 13.09
CA PRO A 216 16.58 29.80 13.38
C PRO A 216 16.16 29.07 14.68
N GLY A 217 15.19 29.59 15.44
CA GLY A 217 14.91 29.17 16.82
C GLY A 217 14.54 27.69 17.00
N LEU A 218 13.68 27.12 16.14
CA LEU A 218 13.21 25.74 16.30
C LEU A 218 14.25 24.69 15.88
N ILE A 219 14.97 24.94 14.78
CA ILE A 219 16.01 24.03 14.29
C ILE A 219 17.24 24.08 15.20
N GLU A 220 17.60 25.25 15.71
CA GLU A 220 18.70 25.39 16.67
C GLU A 220 18.37 24.76 18.03
N ALA A 221 17.14 24.90 18.53
CA ALA A 221 16.68 24.23 19.74
C ALA A 221 16.65 22.68 19.60
N LEU A 222 16.23 22.18 18.43
CA LEU A 222 16.18 20.73 18.18
C LEU A 222 17.60 20.14 18.06
N VAL A 223 18.50 20.78 17.30
CA VAL A 223 19.87 20.30 17.07
C VAL A 223 20.76 20.45 18.31
N SER A 224 20.52 21.47 19.15
CA SER A 224 21.27 21.68 20.40
C SER A 224 20.94 20.65 21.49
N ARG A 225 19.72 20.07 21.49
CA ARG A 225 19.29 19.02 22.43
C ARG A 225 19.92 17.65 22.17
N PHE A 226 20.42 17.37 20.96
CA PHE A 226 21.05 16.09 20.64
C PHE A 226 22.58 16.13 20.81
N PRO A 227 23.21 15.10 21.42
CA PRO A 227 24.67 15.02 21.60
C PRO A 227 25.36 14.55 20.30
N ILE A 228 25.15 15.28 19.20
CA ILE A 228 25.77 14.96 17.90
C ILE A 228 27.13 15.67 17.82
N LYS A 229 28.21 14.89 17.65
CA LYS A 229 29.60 15.42 17.54
C LYS A 229 29.79 16.42 16.39
N ASP A 230 29.00 16.30 15.32
CA ASP A 230 29.09 17.11 14.08
C ASP A 230 27.90 18.08 13.90
N LYS A 231 27.61 18.94 14.89
CA LYS A 231 26.45 19.86 14.88
C LYS A 231 26.32 20.71 13.61
N PHE A 232 27.45 21.11 13.01
CA PHE A 232 27.50 21.89 11.77
C PHE A 232 26.92 21.14 10.55
N LYS A 233 27.27 19.85 10.37
CA LYS A 233 26.83 19.04 9.23
C LYS A 233 25.31 18.80 9.26
N PHE A 234 24.76 18.63 10.45
CA PHE A 234 23.32 18.51 10.67
C PHE A 234 22.58 19.83 10.47
N LYS A 235 23.13 20.95 10.96
CA LYS A 235 22.54 22.27 10.77
C LYS A 235 22.41 22.60 9.28
N LEU A 236 23.43 22.30 8.48
CA LEU A 236 23.43 22.53 7.02
C LEU A 236 22.32 21.72 6.31
N THR A 237 22.07 20.49 6.77
CA THR A 237 21.06 19.60 6.18
C THR A 237 19.65 19.96 6.61
N MET A 238 19.43 20.26 7.89
CA MET A 238 18.14 20.64 8.45
C MET A 238 17.65 22.01 7.97
N LYS A 239 18.56 22.91 7.56
CA LYS A 239 18.20 24.17 6.90
C LYS A 239 17.45 23.94 5.57
N ASN A 240 17.65 22.79 4.91
CA ASN A 240 16.95 22.43 3.68
C ASN A 240 15.60 21.74 3.99
N ILE A 241 14.60 22.51 4.41
CA ILE A 241 13.29 21.98 4.84
C ILE A 241 12.63 21.07 3.78
N SER A 242 12.81 21.38 2.50
CA SER A 242 12.27 20.57 1.41
C SER A 242 12.90 19.17 1.37
N ALA A 243 14.22 19.07 1.53
CA ALA A 243 14.92 17.78 1.53
C ALA A 243 14.54 16.94 2.76
N VAL A 244 14.39 17.58 3.92
CA VAL A 244 13.93 16.90 5.15
C VAL A 244 12.51 16.38 4.97
N LEU A 245 11.60 17.18 4.42
CA LEU A 245 10.22 16.75 4.18
C LEU A 245 10.16 15.55 3.21
N PHE A 246 10.95 15.55 2.13
CA PHE A 246 11.02 14.40 1.22
C PHE A 246 11.48 13.14 1.94
N ILE A 247 12.47 13.25 2.84
CA ILE A 247 12.89 12.11 3.66
C ILE A 247 11.75 11.64 4.56
N VAL A 248 11.06 12.54 5.24
CA VAL A 248 9.94 12.17 6.13
C VAL A 248 8.86 11.44 5.33
N VAL A 249 8.42 12.00 4.20
CA VAL A 249 7.42 11.35 3.33
C VAL A 249 7.93 10.00 2.82
N ALA A 250 9.20 9.90 2.39
CA ALA A 250 9.80 8.65 1.95
C ALA A 250 9.71 7.56 3.00
N VAL A 251 10.11 7.88 4.23
CA VAL A 251 10.21 6.91 5.32
C VAL A 251 8.81 6.53 5.84
N VAL A 252 7.87 7.49 5.92
CA VAL A 252 6.48 7.20 6.28
C VAL A 252 5.84 6.27 5.25
N THR A 253 5.93 6.59 3.96
CA THR A 253 5.38 5.74 2.89
C THR A 253 6.04 4.38 2.87
N PHE A 254 7.37 4.31 2.99
CA PHE A 254 8.10 3.05 3.11
C PHE A 254 7.58 2.20 4.28
N ASN A 255 7.44 2.78 5.47
CA ASN A 255 6.96 2.08 6.66
C ASN A 255 5.53 1.55 6.47
N ILE A 256 4.59 2.37 5.99
CA ILE A 256 3.20 1.92 5.77
C ILE A 256 3.17 0.75 4.77
N MET A 257 3.85 0.89 3.63
CA MET A 257 3.85 -0.12 2.57
C MET A 257 4.53 -1.43 3.00
N PHE A 258 5.66 -1.35 3.71
CA PHE A 258 6.35 -2.55 4.19
C PHE A 258 5.59 -3.23 5.32
N VAL A 259 5.00 -2.49 6.25
CA VAL A 259 4.18 -3.09 7.32
C VAL A 259 2.97 -3.80 6.72
N LEU A 260 2.26 -3.18 5.76
CA LEU A 260 1.17 -3.83 5.03
C LEU A 260 1.62 -5.11 4.32
N SER A 261 2.76 -5.04 3.62
CA SER A 261 3.32 -6.19 2.92
C SER A 261 3.61 -7.37 3.86
N VAL A 262 4.39 -7.10 4.91
CA VAL A 262 4.78 -8.09 5.91
C VAL A 262 3.54 -8.67 6.59
N SER A 263 2.62 -7.81 7.01
CA SER A 263 1.42 -8.22 7.72
C SER A 263 0.54 -9.12 6.86
N LEU A 264 0.29 -8.81 5.59
CA LEU A 264 -0.46 -9.68 4.67
C LEU A 264 0.20 -11.06 4.49
N PHE A 265 1.53 -11.10 4.39
CA PHE A 265 2.26 -12.35 4.28
C PHE A 265 2.14 -13.22 5.54
N PHE A 266 2.29 -12.63 6.73
CA PHE A 266 2.16 -13.34 8.00
C PHE A 266 0.70 -13.65 8.36
N SER A 267 -0.24 -12.82 7.92
CA SER A 267 -1.68 -13.03 8.06
C SER A 267 -2.10 -14.36 7.45
N GLY A 268 -1.65 -14.65 6.21
CA GLY A 268 -1.92 -15.94 5.59
C GLY A 268 -1.31 -17.12 6.36
N LYS A 269 -0.10 -16.99 6.90
CA LYS A 269 0.48 -18.02 7.77
C LYS A 269 -0.33 -18.22 9.04
N LYS A 270 -0.79 -17.12 9.65
CA LYS A 270 -1.58 -17.17 10.87
C LYS A 270 -2.92 -17.87 10.65
N ILE A 271 -3.59 -17.59 9.53
CA ILE A 271 -4.82 -18.28 9.16
C ILE A 271 -4.57 -19.78 9.01
N ILE A 272 -3.54 -20.21 8.27
CA ILE A 272 -3.25 -21.64 8.12
C ILE A 272 -2.94 -22.30 9.47
N GLU A 273 -2.15 -21.64 10.32
CA GLU A 273 -1.86 -22.12 11.67
C GLU A 273 -3.16 -22.29 12.48
N THR A 274 -4.03 -21.29 12.53
CA THR A 274 -5.27 -21.38 13.32
C THR A 274 -6.26 -22.40 12.75
N GLN A 275 -6.26 -22.63 11.45
CA GLN A 275 -7.11 -23.65 10.81
C GLN A 275 -6.54 -25.08 10.93
N THR A 276 -5.36 -25.25 11.54
CA THR A 276 -4.72 -26.57 11.77
C THR A 276 -4.54 -26.90 13.26
N THR A 277 -4.49 -25.89 14.13
CA THR A 277 -4.36 -26.10 15.58
C THR A 277 -5.53 -26.92 16.17
N ASN A 278 -5.19 -28.00 16.87
CA ASN A 278 -6.11 -28.90 17.58
C ASN A 278 -7.21 -29.47 16.68
N ARG A 279 -6.82 -29.93 15.48
CA ARG A 279 -7.66 -30.62 14.52
C ARG A 279 -6.94 -31.89 14.05
N ASP A 280 -7.43 -33.04 14.53
CA ASP A 280 -6.86 -34.37 14.25
C ASP A 280 -7.85 -35.26 13.46
N TYR A 281 -8.87 -34.66 12.84
CA TYR A 281 -9.79 -35.35 11.94
C TYR A 281 -9.27 -35.35 10.50
N SER A 282 -9.56 -36.42 9.76
CA SER A 282 -9.14 -36.58 8.36
C SER A 282 -10.23 -36.17 7.37
N TYR A 283 -11.50 -36.33 7.74
CA TYR A 283 -12.66 -36.09 6.90
C TYR A 283 -13.71 -35.23 7.62
N ASP A 284 -14.29 -34.30 6.87
CA ASP A 284 -15.48 -33.53 7.24
C ASP A 284 -16.61 -33.93 6.28
N VAL A 285 -17.63 -34.60 6.80
CA VAL A 285 -18.74 -35.16 6.01
C VAL A 285 -19.99 -34.35 6.30
N SER A 286 -20.53 -33.69 5.27
CA SER A 286 -21.75 -32.89 5.39
C SER A 286 -22.95 -33.56 4.71
N TYR A 287 -24.13 -33.36 5.31
CA TYR A 287 -25.41 -33.89 4.86
C TYR A 287 -26.35 -32.73 4.52
N ASN A 288 -27.10 -32.88 3.41
CA ASN A 288 -28.07 -31.85 2.99
C ASN A 288 -29.30 -31.81 3.91
N ASN A 289 -29.66 -32.94 4.52
CA ASN A 289 -30.79 -33.06 5.43
C ASN A 289 -30.30 -33.31 6.85
N TYR A 290 -31.08 -32.88 7.85
CA TYR A 290 -30.83 -33.23 9.24
C TYR A 290 -31.03 -34.72 9.46
N MET A 291 -30.00 -35.35 10.00
CA MET A 291 -29.95 -36.75 10.40
C MET A 291 -30.09 -36.84 11.92
N THR A 292 -30.66 -37.92 12.43
CA THR A 292 -30.78 -38.15 13.88
C THR A 292 -29.90 -39.31 14.28
N ASN A 293 -28.99 -39.11 15.23
CA ASN A 293 -28.21 -40.21 15.79
C ASN A 293 -28.82 -40.67 17.11
N ASN A 294 -29.35 -41.89 17.16
CA ASN A 294 -29.86 -42.49 18.40
C ASN A 294 -28.76 -43.20 19.23
N ASN A 295 -27.55 -43.38 18.67
CA ASN A 295 -26.44 -44.12 19.26
C ASN A 295 -25.21 -43.21 19.46
N GLN A 296 -25.35 -42.15 20.28
CA GLN A 296 -24.26 -41.20 20.57
C GLN A 296 -23.08 -41.81 21.36
N SER A 297 -23.20 -43.02 21.89
CA SER A 297 -22.36 -43.48 23.00
C SER A 297 -21.05 -44.21 22.63
N GLU A 298 -20.75 -44.47 21.35
CA GLU A 298 -19.66 -45.42 21.00
C GLU A 298 -18.71 -45.01 19.86
N THR A 299 -18.79 -43.79 19.32
CA THR A 299 -17.90 -43.37 18.22
C THR A 299 -17.02 -42.19 18.62
N GLU A 300 -15.73 -42.23 18.29
CA GLU A 300 -14.77 -41.10 18.41
C GLU A 300 -15.14 -39.89 17.52
N ASP A 301 -16.15 -40.05 16.66
CA ASP A 301 -16.62 -39.07 15.68
C ASP A 301 -17.35 -37.88 16.35
N ILE A 302 -17.12 -36.66 15.85
CA ILE A 302 -17.82 -35.45 16.34
C ILE A 302 -19.00 -35.15 15.42
N TYR A 303 -20.21 -35.26 15.95
CA TYR A 303 -21.45 -34.88 15.26
C TYR A 303 -21.79 -33.42 15.56
N TYR A 304 -21.82 -32.59 14.53
CA TYR A 304 -22.15 -31.18 14.63
C TYR A 304 -23.41 -30.82 13.84
N LEU A 305 -24.04 -29.71 14.24
CA LEU A 305 -25.15 -29.10 13.53
C LEU A 305 -24.67 -27.79 12.94
N LYS A 306 -24.89 -27.56 11.65
CA LYS A 306 -24.45 -26.37 10.94
C LYS A 306 -25.63 -25.73 10.22
N GLU A 307 -25.80 -24.44 10.42
CA GLU A 307 -26.78 -23.63 9.70
C GLU A 307 -26.16 -22.30 9.28
N GLU A 308 -26.66 -21.69 8.21
CA GLU A 308 -26.33 -20.31 7.87
C GLU A 308 -27.19 -19.34 8.69
N GLY A 309 -26.57 -18.29 9.22
CA GLY A 309 -27.25 -17.23 9.95
C GLY A 309 -26.71 -15.85 9.61
N THR A 310 -27.45 -14.84 10.06
CA THR A 310 -27.06 -13.44 9.89
C THR A 310 -26.82 -12.80 11.24
N ILE A 311 -25.68 -12.14 11.40
CA ILE A 311 -25.36 -11.33 12.56
C ILE A 311 -25.67 -9.88 12.20
N GLU A 312 -26.56 -9.24 12.97
CA GLU A 312 -26.83 -7.81 12.85
C GLU A 312 -25.89 -7.02 13.78
N LEU A 313 -25.07 -6.15 13.19
CA LEU A 313 -24.25 -5.16 13.89
C LEU A 313 -24.67 -3.77 13.44
N GLU A 314 -24.47 -2.72 14.24
CA GLU A 314 -24.96 -1.36 14.00
C GLU A 314 -24.75 -0.86 12.53
N GLY A 315 -25.74 -1.09 11.66
CA GLY A 315 -25.74 -0.70 10.25
C GLY A 315 -25.31 -1.77 9.23
N ASP A 316 -24.77 -2.92 9.64
CA ASP A 316 -24.27 -4.00 8.78
C ASP A 316 -24.89 -5.37 9.10
N THR A 317 -25.19 -6.16 8.07
CA THR A 317 -25.63 -7.56 8.19
C THR A 317 -24.51 -8.50 7.71
N LEU A 318 -24.07 -9.40 8.58
CA LEU A 318 -22.97 -10.33 8.30
C LEU A 318 -23.47 -11.76 8.18
N GLN A 319 -23.24 -12.40 7.04
CA GLN A 319 -23.52 -13.82 6.87
C GLN A 319 -22.41 -14.67 7.49
N TYR A 320 -22.80 -15.57 8.39
CA TYR A 320 -21.91 -16.46 9.12
C TYR A 320 -22.50 -17.87 9.21
N ASN A 321 -21.64 -18.88 9.26
CA ASN A 321 -22.05 -20.22 9.65
C ASN A 321 -22.20 -20.28 11.18
N ILE A 322 -23.24 -20.96 11.64
CA ILE A 322 -23.47 -21.24 13.05
C ILE A 322 -23.25 -22.73 13.23
N VAL A 323 -22.25 -23.10 14.02
CA VAL A 323 -21.93 -24.50 14.30
C VAL A 323 -22.25 -24.84 15.74
N GLY A 324 -23.21 -25.74 15.90
CA GLY A 324 -23.60 -26.38 17.14
C GLY A 324 -22.68 -27.56 17.48
N LEU A 325 -22.01 -27.49 18.63
CA LEU A 325 -21.19 -28.59 19.17
C LEU A 325 -21.71 -29.07 20.55
N ASP A 326 -21.65 -30.37 20.82
CA ASP A 326 -22.06 -30.96 22.11
C ASP A 326 -20.91 -30.95 23.13
N HIS A 327 -19.70 -31.29 22.69
CA HIS A 327 -18.51 -31.40 23.54
C HIS A 327 -17.23 -31.22 22.70
N THR A 328 -16.12 -30.95 23.37
CA THR A 328 -14.79 -30.99 22.72
C THR A 328 -14.25 -32.41 22.78
N SER A 329 -13.59 -32.87 21.71
CA SER A 329 -12.99 -34.21 21.65
C SER A 329 -11.53 -34.12 21.19
N SER A 330 -10.81 -35.25 21.17
CA SER A 330 -9.45 -35.31 20.62
C SER A 330 -9.40 -34.94 19.13
N LEU A 331 -10.49 -35.14 18.37
CA LEU A 331 -10.53 -34.80 16.95
C LEU A 331 -10.59 -33.30 16.69
N PHE A 332 -11.28 -32.55 17.55
CA PHE A 332 -11.39 -31.10 17.44
C PHE A 332 -11.73 -30.46 18.79
N GLN A 333 -10.96 -29.42 19.14
CA GLN A 333 -11.15 -28.64 20.34
C GLN A 333 -10.95 -27.15 20.07
N LEU A 334 -11.93 -26.34 20.45
CA LEU A 334 -11.81 -24.88 20.42
C LEU A 334 -10.86 -24.40 21.52
N VAL A 335 -9.97 -23.47 21.18
CA VAL A 335 -9.00 -22.91 22.12
C VAL A 335 -8.95 -21.40 22.15
N ASP A 336 -8.65 -20.87 23.34
CA ASP A 336 -8.44 -19.45 23.56
C ASP A 336 -7.06 -18.98 23.05
N LYS A 337 -6.75 -17.69 23.26
CA LYS A 337 -5.46 -17.08 22.91
C LYS A 337 -4.25 -17.68 23.63
N ASN A 338 -4.47 -18.42 24.71
CA ASN A 338 -3.44 -19.08 25.51
C ASN A 338 -3.35 -20.58 25.22
N ASN A 339 -3.98 -21.07 24.13
CA ASN A 339 -4.13 -22.48 23.80
C ASN A 339 -4.85 -23.32 24.88
N LYS A 340 -5.68 -22.68 25.71
CA LYS A 340 -6.53 -23.40 26.67
C LYS A 340 -7.83 -23.80 26.01
N ALA A 341 -8.27 -25.03 26.27
CA ALA A 341 -9.56 -25.55 25.86
C ALA A 341 -10.70 -24.63 26.33
N ILE A 342 -11.61 -24.29 25.43
CA ILE A 342 -12.85 -23.57 25.73
C ILE A 342 -13.96 -24.58 25.97
N ASN A 343 -14.65 -24.45 27.09
CA ASN A 343 -15.85 -25.23 27.35
C ASN A 343 -17.03 -24.66 26.56
N ILE A 344 -17.85 -25.53 25.97
CA ILE A 344 -19.01 -25.11 25.16
C ILE A 344 -20.20 -24.95 26.10
N GLU A 345 -20.43 -23.72 26.57
CA GLU A 345 -21.54 -23.35 27.46
C GLU A 345 -22.58 -22.51 26.70
N GLU A 346 -23.77 -22.29 27.29
CA GLU A 346 -24.82 -21.47 26.68
C GLU A 346 -24.32 -20.05 26.37
N GLY A 347 -24.28 -19.71 25.09
CA GLY A 347 -23.70 -18.46 24.59
C GLY A 347 -22.96 -18.62 23.27
N ILE A 348 -22.47 -17.50 22.73
CA ILE A 348 -21.68 -17.47 21.48
C ILE A 348 -20.19 -17.53 21.78
N ILE A 349 -19.49 -18.43 21.07
CA ILE A 349 -18.04 -18.44 20.95
C ILE A 349 -17.66 -17.77 19.62
N LEU A 350 -16.93 -16.66 19.70
CA LEU A 350 -16.59 -15.83 18.56
C LEU A 350 -15.46 -16.38 17.70
N ASN A 351 -15.57 -16.06 16.41
CA ASN A 351 -14.45 -16.06 15.49
C ASN A 351 -13.53 -14.85 15.75
N PRO A 352 -12.19 -14.98 15.57
CA PRO A 352 -11.26 -13.87 15.72
C PRO A 352 -11.54 -12.68 14.79
N GLU A 353 -12.14 -12.91 13.62
CA GLU A 353 -12.57 -11.86 12.68
C GLU A 353 -13.55 -10.88 13.34
N LEU A 354 -14.54 -11.39 14.07
CA LEU A 354 -15.55 -10.58 14.76
C LEU A 354 -14.93 -9.72 15.87
N GLU A 355 -13.94 -10.25 16.57
CA GLU A 355 -13.19 -9.51 17.60
C GLU A 355 -12.24 -8.46 17.00
N GLU A 356 -11.49 -8.81 15.95
CA GLU A 356 -10.47 -7.93 15.37
C GLU A 356 -11.03 -6.84 14.45
N ASN A 357 -12.03 -7.18 13.61
CA ASN A 357 -12.57 -6.25 12.61
C ASN A 357 -13.72 -5.41 13.16
N TYR A 358 -14.60 -6.01 13.97
CA TYR A 358 -15.82 -5.36 14.47
C TYR A 358 -15.72 -4.96 15.94
N GLY A 359 -14.66 -5.40 16.65
CA GLY A 359 -14.40 -4.97 18.02
C GLY A 359 -15.26 -5.65 19.10
N LEU A 360 -15.96 -6.73 18.75
CA LEU A 360 -16.80 -7.51 19.67
C LEU A 360 -15.96 -8.17 20.77
N LYS A 361 -16.48 -8.18 21.99
CA LYS A 361 -15.80 -8.70 23.19
C LYS A 361 -16.68 -9.70 23.92
N VAL A 362 -16.02 -10.50 24.77
CA VAL A 362 -16.70 -11.35 25.73
C VAL A 362 -17.56 -10.49 26.66
N GLY A 363 -18.83 -10.85 26.79
CA GLY A 363 -19.85 -10.10 27.52
C GLY A 363 -20.75 -9.22 26.65
N ASP A 364 -20.39 -8.97 25.38
CA ASP A 364 -21.26 -8.24 24.45
C ASP A 364 -22.47 -9.12 24.04
N GLU A 365 -23.60 -8.49 23.72
CA GLU A 365 -24.80 -9.17 23.24
C GLU A 365 -24.88 -9.07 21.71
N ILE A 366 -25.12 -10.21 21.04
CA ILE A 366 -25.20 -10.28 19.58
C ILE A 366 -26.63 -10.62 19.17
N HIS A 367 -27.15 -9.86 18.20
CA HIS A 367 -28.41 -10.15 17.52
C HIS A 367 -28.17 -11.11 16.36
N LEU A 368 -28.50 -12.38 16.59
CA LEU A 368 -28.33 -13.47 15.65
C LEU A 368 -29.66 -13.85 15.04
N ILE A 369 -29.78 -13.75 13.72
CA ILE A 369 -30.95 -14.20 12.95
C ILE A 369 -30.67 -15.60 12.42
N VAL A 370 -31.49 -16.57 12.83
CA VAL A 370 -31.42 -17.97 12.43
C VAL A 370 -32.80 -18.42 11.98
N ALA A 371 -32.90 -19.01 10.78
CA ALA A 371 -34.17 -19.46 10.21
C ALA A 371 -35.29 -18.39 10.19
N GLY A 372 -34.91 -17.10 10.11
CA GLY A 372 -35.83 -15.96 10.08
C GLY A 372 -36.23 -15.39 11.45
N GLU A 373 -35.82 -16.03 12.55
CA GLU A 373 -36.08 -15.58 13.92
C GLU A 373 -34.83 -14.91 14.52
N ALA A 374 -35.03 -13.82 15.25
CA ALA A 374 -33.94 -13.05 15.87
C ALA A 374 -33.74 -13.46 17.35
N TYR A 375 -32.49 -13.74 17.71
CA TYR A 375 -32.09 -14.15 19.05
C TYR A 375 -31.00 -13.20 19.58
N ALA A 376 -31.19 -12.71 20.80
CA ALA A 376 -30.16 -11.99 21.54
C ALA A 376 -29.36 -12.97 22.40
N ILE A 377 -28.06 -13.12 22.12
CA ILE A 377 -27.22 -14.12 22.79
C ILE A 377 -25.92 -13.45 23.27
N PRO A 378 -25.51 -13.64 24.52
CA PRO A 378 -24.26 -13.11 25.02
C PRO A 378 -23.05 -13.87 24.46
N VAL A 379 -21.96 -13.15 24.25
CA VAL A 379 -20.65 -13.73 23.93
C VAL A 379 -20.01 -14.26 25.21
N VAL A 380 -19.70 -15.55 25.22
CA VAL A 380 -19.07 -16.22 26.37
C VAL A 380 -17.58 -16.45 26.19
N ALA A 381 -17.10 -16.59 24.95
CA ALA A 381 -15.69 -16.82 24.66
C ALA A 381 -15.30 -16.37 23.24
N SER A 382 -13.99 -16.34 22.96
CA SER A 382 -13.41 -16.12 21.63
C SER A 382 -12.41 -17.24 21.35
N ALA A 383 -12.61 -17.97 20.25
CA ALA A 383 -11.80 -19.13 19.90
C ALA A 383 -10.84 -18.79 18.75
N VAL A 384 -9.54 -18.92 18.98
CA VAL A 384 -8.51 -18.54 18.00
C VAL A 384 -8.48 -19.49 16.79
N ASN A 385 -8.85 -20.75 16.97
CA ASN A 385 -8.90 -21.78 15.92
C ASN A 385 -10.29 -22.02 15.32
N ALA A 386 -11.23 -21.08 15.54
CA ALA A 386 -12.55 -21.09 14.91
C ALA A 386 -12.44 -21.12 13.37
N ASP A 387 -13.34 -21.85 12.70
CA ASP A 387 -13.42 -21.83 11.24
C ASP A 387 -13.74 -20.42 10.71
N LEU A 388 -13.22 -20.08 9.53
CA LEU A 388 -13.49 -18.80 8.87
C LEU A 388 -15.00 -18.58 8.72
N LYS A 389 -15.47 -17.34 8.94
CA LYS A 389 -16.90 -16.98 8.88
C LYS A 389 -17.81 -17.94 9.65
N THR A 390 -17.38 -18.38 10.84
CA THR A 390 -18.11 -19.35 11.66
C THR A 390 -18.13 -18.95 13.12
N ILE A 391 -19.31 -18.93 13.72
CA ILE A 391 -19.50 -18.84 15.18
C ILE A 391 -19.91 -20.20 15.74
N TYR A 392 -19.60 -20.45 17.02
CA TYR A 392 -19.96 -21.70 17.68
C TYR A 392 -20.91 -21.44 18.84
N ILE A 393 -21.91 -22.31 18.97
CA ILE A 393 -22.85 -22.34 20.10
C ILE A 393 -23.05 -23.81 20.53
N PRO A 394 -23.64 -24.08 21.71
CA PRO A 394 -24.05 -25.44 22.05
C PRO A 394 -25.02 -26.01 21.02
N LYS A 395 -24.82 -27.26 20.62
CA LYS A 395 -25.69 -27.92 19.63
C LYS A 395 -27.14 -28.00 20.08
N GLN A 396 -27.38 -28.22 21.37
CA GLN A 396 -28.72 -28.19 21.94
C GLN A 396 -29.39 -26.81 21.82
N GLN A 397 -28.61 -25.73 21.93
CA GLN A 397 -29.09 -24.36 21.74
C GLN A 397 -29.46 -24.12 20.27
N LEU A 398 -28.61 -24.54 19.33
CA LEU A 398 -28.89 -24.43 17.89
C LEU A 398 -30.12 -25.27 17.47
N ALA A 399 -30.22 -26.51 17.95
CA ALA A 399 -31.34 -27.39 17.64
C ALA A 399 -32.69 -26.79 18.10
N LYS A 400 -32.72 -26.14 19.28
CA LYS A 400 -33.91 -25.41 19.76
C LYS A 400 -34.27 -24.24 18.83
N MET A 401 -33.30 -23.46 18.36
CA MET A 401 -33.53 -22.35 17.42
C MET A 401 -34.10 -22.85 16.08
N LEU A 402 -33.66 -24.01 15.62
CA LEU A 402 -34.13 -24.62 14.37
C LEU A 402 -35.42 -25.45 14.51
N SER A 403 -36.00 -25.52 15.72
CA SER A 403 -37.13 -26.41 16.02
C SER A 403 -36.87 -27.88 15.64
N GLN A 404 -35.61 -28.33 15.79
CA GLN A 404 -35.17 -29.70 15.51
C GLN A 404 -34.93 -30.48 16.81
N ASN A 405 -34.81 -31.80 16.70
CA ASN A 405 -34.45 -32.66 17.84
C ASN A 405 -33.00 -32.34 18.30
N SER A 406 -32.72 -32.34 19.61
CA SER A 406 -31.39 -32.13 20.18
C SER A 406 -30.32 -33.11 19.66
N MET A 407 -30.75 -34.28 19.18
CA MET A 407 -29.89 -35.33 18.62
C MET A 407 -29.64 -35.16 17.11
N SER A 408 -30.19 -34.11 16.50
CA SER A 408 -30.05 -33.85 15.06
C SER A 408 -28.64 -33.37 14.74
N TYR A 409 -28.11 -33.80 13.60
CA TYR A 409 -26.82 -33.38 13.06
C TYR A 409 -26.92 -33.34 11.53
N ASN A 410 -26.05 -32.55 10.91
CA ASN A 410 -25.88 -32.54 9.46
C ASN A 410 -24.40 -32.46 9.07
N GLY A 411 -23.50 -32.70 10.02
CA GLY A 411 -22.08 -32.81 9.77
C GLY A 411 -21.38 -33.74 10.75
N VAL A 412 -20.33 -34.40 10.29
CA VAL A 412 -19.52 -35.34 11.07
C VAL A 412 -18.03 -35.12 10.79
N LEU A 413 -17.26 -34.88 11.85
CA LEU A 413 -15.79 -34.92 11.79
C LEU A 413 -15.32 -36.32 12.20
N THR A 414 -14.54 -36.97 11.33
CA THR A 414 -14.13 -38.37 11.52
C THR A 414 -12.78 -38.67 10.88
N ASN A 415 -12.13 -39.75 11.34
CA ASN A 415 -10.94 -40.32 10.72
C ASN A 415 -11.24 -41.48 9.75
N ARG A 416 -12.51 -41.85 9.62
CA ARG A 416 -12.96 -42.90 8.70
C ARG A 416 -13.70 -42.26 7.54
N ARG A 417 -13.50 -42.79 6.34
CA ARG A 417 -14.26 -42.33 5.17
C ARG A 417 -15.68 -42.88 5.27
N LEU A 418 -16.66 -41.99 5.36
CA LEU A 418 -18.08 -42.32 5.24
C LEU A 418 -18.51 -42.15 3.78
N GLU A 419 -19.35 -43.05 3.26
CA GLU A 419 -19.83 -42.97 1.86
C GLU A 419 -21.13 -42.18 1.74
N ASP A 420 -21.90 -42.09 2.82
CA ASP A 420 -23.13 -41.30 2.88
C ASP A 420 -22.76 -39.85 3.18
N GLY A 421 -22.87 -38.95 2.19
CA GLY A 421 -22.68 -37.51 2.35
C GLY A 421 -21.63 -36.89 1.42
N VAL A 422 -21.50 -35.56 1.49
CA VAL A 422 -20.43 -34.84 0.78
C VAL A 422 -19.18 -34.86 1.64
N VAL A 423 -18.18 -35.63 1.21
CA VAL A 423 -16.92 -35.80 1.95
C VAL A 423 -15.90 -34.77 1.49
N THR A 424 -15.44 -33.94 2.43
CA THR A 424 -14.30 -33.03 2.23
C THR A 424 -13.12 -33.53 3.06
N THR A 425 -11.96 -33.73 2.43
CA THR A 425 -10.75 -34.11 3.18
C THR A 425 -10.19 -32.87 3.90
N PHE A 426 -9.54 -33.08 5.03
CA PHE A 426 -8.86 -31.99 5.74
C PHE A 426 -7.80 -31.32 4.85
N GLU A 427 -7.07 -32.11 4.05
CA GLU A 427 -6.09 -31.60 3.09
C GLU A 427 -6.73 -30.70 2.02
N ASP A 428 -7.88 -31.09 1.47
CA ASP A 428 -8.60 -30.28 0.48
C ASP A 428 -9.16 -28.99 1.08
N LYS A 429 -9.61 -29.03 2.35
CA LYS A 429 -10.03 -27.83 3.10
C LYS A 429 -8.87 -26.86 3.24
N ILE A 430 -7.70 -27.32 3.71
CA ILE A 430 -6.51 -26.48 3.87
C ILE A 430 -6.00 -25.98 2.51
N ALA A 431 -6.01 -26.82 1.46
CA ALA A 431 -5.63 -26.42 0.11
C ALA A 431 -6.53 -25.31 -0.43
N THR A 432 -7.84 -25.36 -0.15
CA THR A 432 -8.80 -24.32 -0.54
C THR A 432 -8.50 -22.99 0.16
N ILE A 433 -8.25 -23.03 1.47
CA ILE A 433 -7.85 -21.84 2.23
C ILE A 433 -6.53 -21.28 1.72
N GLN A 434 -5.53 -22.14 1.46
CA GLN A 434 -4.23 -21.74 0.94
C GLN A 434 -4.34 -21.07 -0.44
N ARG A 435 -5.22 -21.56 -1.31
CA ARG A 435 -5.53 -20.92 -2.60
C ARG A 435 -6.12 -19.53 -2.39
N GLY A 436 -7.08 -19.39 -1.47
CA GLY A 436 -7.67 -18.09 -1.06
C GLY A 436 -6.62 -17.06 -0.64
N LEU A 437 -5.54 -17.50 0.00
CA LEU A 437 -4.46 -16.63 0.49
C LEU A 437 -3.44 -16.22 -0.59
N THR A 438 -3.53 -16.74 -1.81
CA THR A 438 -2.60 -16.42 -2.91
C THR A 438 -2.69 -14.96 -3.30
N SER A 439 -3.91 -14.40 -3.36
CA SER A 439 -4.13 -12.97 -3.57
C SER A 439 -3.47 -12.10 -2.50
N ASN A 440 -3.50 -12.52 -1.23
CA ASN A 440 -2.83 -11.82 -0.13
C ASN A 440 -1.30 -11.83 -0.30
N LYS A 441 -0.72 -12.94 -0.74
CA LYS A 441 0.72 -13.03 -1.05
C LYS A 441 1.11 -12.13 -2.22
N ALA A 442 0.33 -12.10 -3.28
CA ALA A 442 0.56 -11.21 -4.42
C ALA A 442 0.50 -9.74 -3.99
N SER A 443 -0.52 -9.38 -3.20
CA SER A 443 -0.68 -8.05 -2.62
C SER A 443 0.48 -7.66 -1.70
N ALA A 444 1.00 -8.61 -0.91
CA ALA A 444 2.20 -8.39 -0.11
C ALA A 444 3.41 -8.00 -0.96
N VAL A 445 3.68 -8.72 -2.06
CA VAL A 445 4.81 -8.43 -2.96
C VAL A 445 4.63 -7.07 -3.66
N ILE A 446 3.41 -6.75 -4.08
CA ILE A 446 3.07 -5.46 -4.71
C ILE A 446 3.35 -4.32 -3.73
N ASN A 447 2.81 -4.39 -2.51
CA ASN A 447 3.04 -3.37 -1.48
C ASN A 447 4.53 -3.20 -1.15
N GLN A 448 5.28 -4.30 -1.05
CA GLN A 448 6.72 -4.24 -0.82
C GLN A 448 7.44 -3.50 -1.95
N SER A 449 7.10 -3.83 -3.19
CA SER A 449 7.69 -3.22 -4.39
C SER A 449 7.41 -1.73 -4.44
N ILE A 450 6.17 -1.31 -4.13
CA ILE A 450 5.79 0.10 -4.03
C ILE A 450 6.64 0.80 -2.96
N GLY A 451 6.77 0.23 -1.77
CA GLY A 451 7.60 0.77 -0.69
C GLY A 451 9.06 0.96 -1.09
N VAL A 452 9.66 -0.03 -1.76
CA VAL A 452 11.05 0.03 -2.26
C VAL A 452 11.23 1.12 -3.31
N ILE A 453 10.36 1.14 -4.33
CA ILE A 453 10.46 2.09 -5.46
C ILE A 453 10.27 3.52 -4.96
N THR A 454 9.20 3.77 -4.20
CA THR A 454 8.89 5.12 -3.68
C THR A 454 9.96 5.58 -2.68
N GLY A 455 10.41 4.71 -1.78
CA GLY A 455 11.49 5.02 -0.84
C GLY A 455 12.79 5.39 -1.56
N CYS A 456 13.22 4.58 -2.54
CA CYS A 456 14.41 4.84 -3.34
C CYS A 456 14.33 6.19 -4.07
N LEU A 457 13.20 6.44 -4.74
CA LEU A 457 12.98 7.67 -5.49
C LEU A 457 12.98 8.92 -4.62
N LEU A 458 12.30 8.89 -3.49
CA LEU A 458 12.18 10.05 -2.60
C LEU A 458 13.46 10.33 -1.84
N ILE A 459 14.17 9.28 -1.38
CA ILE A 459 15.50 9.44 -0.79
C ILE A 459 16.47 10.01 -1.83
N TYR A 460 16.43 9.52 -3.06
CA TYR A 460 17.25 10.05 -4.15
C TYR A 460 16.94 11.53 -4.40
N LEU A 461 15.67 11.92 -4.46
CA LEU A 461 15.26 13.31 -4.65
C LEU A 461 15.73 14.21 -3.52
N ALA A 462 15.60 13.76 -2.27
CA ALA A 462 16.04 14.50 -1.09
C ALA A 462 17.56 14.77 -1.14
N LEU A 463 18.35 13.75 -1.46
CA LEU A 463 19.81 13.87 -1.61
C LEU A 463 20.19 14.77 -2.78
N LEU A 464 19.45 14.70 -3.90
CA LEU A 464 19.66 15.56 -5.05
C LEU A 464 19.46 17.03 -4.72
N ILE A 465 18.40 17.34 -3.96
CA ILE A 465 18.11 18.70 -3.51
C ILE A 465 19.16 19.16 -2.51
N GLY A 466 19.51 18.31 -1.55
CA GLY A 466 20.57 18.59 -0.58
C GLY A 466 21.91 18.90 -1.25
N LEU A 467 22.29 18.13 -2.27
CA LEU A 467 23.49 18.37 -3.07
C LEU A 467 23.39 19.68 -3.86
N ASN A 468 22.31 19.86 -4.62
CA ASN A 468 22.14 21.05 -5.45
C ASN A 468 22.09 22.35 -4.64
N ASN A 469 21.72 22.32 -3.36
CA ASN A 469 21.75 23.49 -2.48
C ASN A 469 23.16 23.79 -1.95
N ASN A 470 23.99 22.76 -1.82
CA ASN A 470 25.33 22.86 -1.25
C ASN A 470 26.44 22.80 -2.31
N MET A 471 26.12 22.89 -3.60
CA MET A 471 27.09 22.81 -4.71
C MET A 471 28.25 23.80 -4.58
N LYS A 472 27.96 25.07 -4.27
CA LYS A 472 29.02 26.08 -4.04
C LYS A 472 29.93 25.67 -2.89
N SER A 473 29.37 25.15 -1.80
CA SER A 473 30.16 24.66 -0.66
C SER A 473 31.01 23.44 -1.03
N ILE A 474 30.50 22.53 -1.87
CA ILE A 474 31.24 21.37 -2.38
C ILE A 474 32.47 21.82 -3.18
N LEU A 475 32.29 22.80 -4.08
CA LEU A 475 33.39 23.36 -4.87
C LEU A 475 34.42 24.07 -4.00
N ILE A 476 33.98 24.84 -3.01
CA ILE A 476 34.88 25.47 -2.05
C ILE A 476 35.68 24.40 -1.27
N PHE A 477 35.05 23.30 -0.85
CA PHE A 477 35.77 22.22 -0.18
C PHE A 477 36.81 21.56 -1.10
N ASP A 478 36.50 21.34 -2.38
CA ASP A 478 37.47 20.81 -3.35
C ASP A 478 38.66 21.76 -3.54
N LEU A 479 38.40 23.06 -3.70
CA LEU A 479 39.44 24.10 -3.80
C LEU A 479 40.33 24.18 -2.55
N LEU A 480 39.75 23.92 -1.37
CA LEU A 480 40.48 23.85 -0.10
C LEU A 480 41.25 22.53 0.09
N GLY A 481 41.24 21.62 -0.89
CA GLY A 481 42.00 20.37 -0.86
C GLY A 481 41.31 19.22 -0.12
N TYR A 482 40.02 19.32 0.19
CA TYR A 482 39.29 18.20 0.79
C TYR A 482 39.17 17.04 -0.18
N ASN A 483 39.28 15.81 0.33
CA ASN A 483 39.10 14.64 -0.50
C ASN A 483 37.61 14.43 -0.84
N ASN A 484 37.31 13.93 -2.04
CA ASN A 484 35.96 13.50 -2.46
C ASN A 484 35.21 12.66 -1.42
N ARG A 485 35.93 11.81 -0.67
CA ARG A 485 35.36 11.00 0.42
C ARG A 485 34.88 11.84 1.60
N GLU A 486 35.58 12.91 1.93
CA GLU A 486 35.26 13.82 3.04
C GLU A 486 34.07 14.70 2.67
N VAL A 487 34.06 15.22 1.44
CA VAL A 487 32.91 15.94 0.85
C VAL A 487 31.65 15.07 0.91
N ASN A 488 31.74 13.81 0.46
CA ASN A 488 30.62 12.86 0.52
C ASN A 488 30.14 12.59 1.96
N LYS A 489 31.06 12.51 2.94
CA LYS A 489 30.70 12.33 4.35
C LYS A 489 30.00 13.56 4.92
N VAL A 490 30.44 14.77 4.58
CA VAL A 490 29.84 16.01 5.06
C VAL A 490 28.43 16.19 4.50
N LEU A 491 28.25 15.89 3.21
CA LEU A 491 26.99 16.14 2.51
C LEU A 491 25.95 15.02 2.71
N LEU A 492 26.36 13.75 2.62
CA LEU A 492 25.41 12.62 2.55
C LEU A 492 25.12 11.97 3.91
N ASN A 493 26.09 11.95 4.85
CA ASN A 493 25.88 11.27 6.14
C ASN A 493 24.72 11.86 6.96
N PRO A 494 24.50 13.18 7.03
CA PRO A 494 23.39 13.72 7.83
C PRO A 494 22.03 13.17 7.35
N HIS A 495 21.82 13.05 6.04
CA HIS A 495 20.59 12.47 5.50
C HIS A 495 20.39 11.01 5.92
N MET A 496 21.45 10.20 5.94
CA MET A 496 21.39 8.79 6.34
C MET A 496 21.00 8.63 7.82
N ILE A 497 21.57 9.47 8.68
CA ILE A 497 21.24 9.43 10.11
C ILE A 497 19.79 9.90 10.32
N LEU A 498 19.35 10.94 9.59
CA LEU A 498 17.97 11.42 9.63
C LEU A 498 16.96 10.35 9.19
N ILE A 499 17.26 9.60 8.13
CA ILE A 499 16.41 8.49 7.68
C ILE A 499 16.22 7.46 8.79
N ASN A 500 17.31 7.06 9.46
CA ASN A 500 17.24 6.10 10.57
C ASN A 500 16.48 6.65 11.80
N ILE A 501 16.65 7.94 12.13
CA ILE A 501 15.87 8.59 13.20
C ILE A 501 14.38 8.60 12.85
N PHE A 502 14.04 9.05 11.63
CA PHE A 502 12.66 9.12 11.19
C PHE A 502 12.02 7.75 11.05
N PHE A 503 12.80 6.70 10.73
CA PHE A 503 12.28 5.33 10.71
C PHE A 503 11.65 4.98 12.06
N TRP A 504 12.38 5.16 13.15
CA TRP A 504 11.88 4.85 14.50
C TRP A 504 10.74 5.76 14.94
N ILE A 505 10.79 7.05 14.61
CA ILE A 505 9.73 8.00 14.96
C ILE A 505 8.43 7.68 14.21
N THR A 506 8.52 7.33 12.93
CA THR A 506 7.36 7.13 12.06
C THR A 506 6.85 5.70 12.03
N LEU A 507 7.62 4.71 12.51
CA LEU A 507 7.20 3.31 12.53
C LEU A 507 5.90 3.08 13.32
N PRO A 508 5.68 3.63 14.54
CA PRO A 508 4.42 3.47 15.25
C PRO A 508 3.22 4.04 14.47
N ILE A 509 3.42 5.19 13.81
CA ILE A 509 2.41 5.82 12.95
C ILE A 509 2.12 4.91 11.75
N GLY A 510 3.17 4.38 11.12
CA GLY A 510 3.07 3.47 9.99
C GLY A 510 2.32 2.18 10.36
N VAL A 511 2.59 1.61 11.52
CA VAL A 511 1.89 0.44 12.06
C VAL A 511 0.41 0.72 12.30
N TYR A 512 0.09 1.85 12.93
CA TYR A 512 -1.31 2.25 13.18
C TYR A 512 -2.09 2.42 11.87
N VAL A 513 -1.52 3.15 10.91
CA VAL A 513 -2.16 3.39 9.61
C VAL A 513 -2.28 2.09 8.81
N ALA A 514 -1.24 1.26 8.77
CA ALA A 514 -1.26 -0.04 8.09
C ALA A 514 -2.31 -0.99 8.69
N ARG A 515 -2.43 -1.04 10.02
CA ARG A 515 -3.46 -1.83 10.70
C ARG A 515 -4.86 -1.37 10.31
N GLY A 516 -5.11 -0.05 10.32
CA GLY A 516 -6.39 0.51 9.90
C GLY A 516 -6.72 0.18 8.43
N ILE A 517 -5.75 0.31 7.53
CA ILE A 517 -5.92 -0.05 6.11
C ILE A 517 -6.25 -1.54 5.96
N GLN A 518 -5.55 -2.43 6.68
CA GLN A 518 -5.77 -3.86 6.57
C GLN A 518 -7.13 -4.30 7.13
N ILE A 519 -7.56 -3.77 8.28
CA ILE A 519 -8.90 -4.03 8.84
C ILE A 519 -9.98 -3.54 7.87
N MET A 520 -9.84 -2.32 7.36
CA MET A 520 -10.78 -1.78 6.36
C MET A 520 -10.85 -2.66 5.10
N THR A 521 -9.70 -3.15 4.64
CA THR A 521 -9.62 -4.05 3.48
C THR A 521 -10.30 -5.38 3.80
N SER A 522 -10.09 -5.93 5.00
CA SER A 522 -10.72 -7.17 5.45
C SER A 522 -12.25 -7.06 5.47
N ILE A 523 -12.79 -5.96 5.98
CA ILE A 523 -14.24 -5.71 6.00
C ILE A 523 -14.80 -5.55 4.57
N GLN A 524 -14.13 -4.76 3.73
CA GLN A 524 -14.60 -4.49 2.35
C GLN A 524 -14.52 -5.71 1.43
N THR A 525 -13.51 -6.56 1.61
CA THR A 525 -13.34 -7.78 0.81
C THR A 525 -14.19 -8.93 1.32
N GLY A 526 -14.60 -8.88 2.59
CA GLY A 526 -15.22 -10.01 3.28
C GLY A 526 -14.22 -11.10 3.68
N ASP A 527 -12.94 -10.97 3.33
CA ASP A 527 -11.89 -11.92 3.68
C ASP A 527 -11.26 -11.53 5.01
N TYR A 528 -11.16 -12.46 5.96
CA TYR A 528 -10.46 -12.21 7.22
C TYR A 528 -8.95 -12.08 6.98
N MET A 529 -8.36 -10.96 7.41
CA MET A 529 -6.93 -10.68 7.27
C MET A 529 -6.33 -10.21 8.61
N PRO A 530 -5.99 -11.11 9.56
CA PRO A 530 -5.43 -10.74 10.86
C PRO A 530 -4.15 -9.92 10.71
N PHE A 531 -4.03 -8.85 11.49
CA PHE A 531 -2.85 -7.98 11.46
C PHE A 531 -1.68 -8.62 12.22
N GLN A 532 -0.52 -8.74 11.57
CA GLN A 532 0.65 -9.43 12.14
C GLN A 532 1.94 -8.63 11.93
N ILE A 533 2.67 -8.38 13.01
CA ILE A 533 4.00 -7.77 12.96
C ILE A 533 4.90 -8.35 14.06
N ASN A 534 6.15 -8.63 13.71
CA ASN A 534 7.12 -9.21 14.63
C ASN A 534 8.37 -8.33 14.73
N ILE A 535 9.13 -8.44 15.83
CA ILE A 535 10.36 -7.64 15.97
C ILE A 535 11.41 -7.98 14.90
N VAL A 536 11.44 -9.24 14.47
CA VAL A 536 12.31 -9.71 13.37
C VAL A 536 11.95 -9.02 12.06
N THR A 537 10.67 -8.74 11.81
CA THR A 537 10.25 -8.05 10.60
C THR A 537 10.61 -6.58 10.63
N VAL A 538 10.61 -5.95 11.81
CA VAL A 538 11.13 -4.60 12.00
C VAL A 538 12.62 -4.53 11.70
N ALA A 539 13.40 -5.52 12.16
CA ALA A 539 14.83 -5.61 11.83
C ALA A 539 15.06 -5.80 10.32
N TYR A 540 14.26 -6.64 9.66
CA TYR A 540 14.27 -6.82 8.21
C TYR A 540 13.97 -5.52 7.45
N MET A 541 12.93 -4.78 7.86
CA MET A 541 12.59 -3.47 7.27
C MET A 541 13.74 -2.48 7.41
N LEU A 542 14.36 -2.40 8.59
CA LEU A 542 15.50 -1.51 8.84
C LEU A 542 16.70 -1.89 7.98
N PHE A 543 16.97 -3.19 7.81
CA PHE A 543 18.04 -3.67 6.93
C PHE A 543 17.80 -3.24 5.48
N ILE A 544 16.60 -3.46 4.94
CA ILE A 544 16.26 -3.08 3.57
C ILE A 544 16.33 -1.57 3.37
N LEU A 545 15.83 -0.77 4.33
CA LEU A 545 15.93 0.69 4.28
C LEU A 545 17.39 1.16 4.23
N ASN A 546 18.26 0.58 5.05
CA ASN A 546 19.69 0.92 5.05
C ASN A 546 20.40 0.44 3.78
N LEU A 547 20.00 -0.70 3.22
CA LEU A 547 20.49 -1.16 1.92
C LEU A 547 20.12 -0.17 0.79
N LEU A 548 18.86 0.29 0.77
CA LEU A 548 18.41 1.32 -0.18
C LEU A 548 19.19 2.62 -0.02
N CYS A 549 19.35 3.07 1.22
CA CYS A 549 20.17 4.23 1.56
C CYS A 549 21.61 4.10 1.05
N PHE A 550 22.21 2.92 1.21
CA PHE A 550 23.56 2.63 0.73
C PHE A 550 23.64 2.67 -0.81
N LEU A 551 22.70 2.04 -1.51
CA LEU A 551 22.66 2.04 -2.97
C LEU A 551 22.51 3.46 -3.53
N VAL A 552 21.56 4.23 -3.00
CA VAL A 552 21.35 5.62 -3.40
C VAL A 552 22.59 6.46 -3.11
N ARG A 553 23.22 6.28 -1.94
CA ARG A 553 24.48 6.95 -1.59
C ARG A 553 25.59 6.65 -2.59
N ALA A 554 25.75 5.40 -3.01
CA ALA A 554 26.76 5.00 -3.97
C ALA A 554 26.55 5.69 -5.33
N LEU A 555 25.31 5.73 -5.81
CA LEU A 555 24.95 6.48 -7.04
C LEU A 555 25.30 7.97 -6.92
N PHE A 556 25.02 8.60 -5.78
CA PHE A 556 25.37 10.00 -5.54
C PHE A 556 26.87 10.25 -5.43
N ALA A 557 27.62 9.34 -4.80
CA ALA A 557 29.06 9.46 -4.69
C ALA A 557 29.74 9.47 -6.07
N ILE A 558 29.26 8.64 -7.00
CA ILE A 558 29.71 8.64 -8.41
C ILE A 558 29.38 9.98 -9.07
N LYS A 559 28.17 10.49 -8.84
CA LYS A 559 27.71 11.75 -9.42
C LYS A 559 28.52 12.96 -8.93
N ILE A 560 28.82 13.04 -7.64
CA ILE A 560 29.66 14.11 -7.06
C ILE A 560 31.05 14.11 -7.70
N LYS A 561 31.66 12.94 -7.85
CA LYS A 561 32.96 12.80 -8.51
C LYS A 561 32.94 13.32 -9.96
N HIS A 562 31.86 13.03 -10.69
CA HIS A 562 31.71 13.49 -12.08
C HIS A 562 31.53 15.01 -12.18
N ILE A 563 30.76 15.60 -11.26
CA ILE A 563 30.55 17.06 -11.19
C ILE A 563 31.88 17.79 -10.95
N ILE A 564 32.63 17.37 -9.93
CA ILE A 564 33.92 17.99 -9.57
C ILE A 564 34.91 17.88 -10.75
N TYR A 565 34.93 16.74 -11.43
CA TYR A 565 35.78 16.56 -12.63
C TYR A 565 35.38 17.48 -13.79
N ALA A 566 34.08 17.61 -14.06
CA ALA A 566 33.56 18.46 -15.13
C ALA A 566 33.81 19.96 -14.88
N GLU A 567 33.68 20.42 -13.62
CA GLU A 567 33.96 21.81 -13.26
C GLU A 567 35.46 22.14 -13.33
N ARG A 568 36.35 21.25 -12.88
CA ARG A 568 37.80 21.42 -13.10
C ARG A 568 38.15 21.56 -14.58
N GLN A 569 37.57 20.72 -15.45
CA GLN A 569 37.80 20.83 -16.89
C GLN A 569 37.30 22.14 -17.49
N ALA A 570 36.18 22.68 -17.00
CA ALA A 570 35.63 23.96 -17.47
C ALA A 570 36.53 25.14 -17.06
N GLU A 571 37.09 25.13 -15.84
CA GLU A 571 38.09 26.13 -15.41
C GLU A 571 39.37 26.03 -16.24
N PHE A 572 39.89 24.81 -16.46
CA PHE A 572 41.07 24.60 -17.32
C PHE A 572 40.87 25.07 -18.77
N LEU A 573 39.65 25.02 -19.30
CA LEU A 573 39.32 25.50 -20.65
C LEU A 573 39.00 27.00 -20.73
N GLN A 574 38.83 27.69 -19.59
CA GLN A 574 38.65 29.14 -19.53
C GLN A 574 39.98 29.89 -19.35
N GLU A 575 41.01 29.22 -18.82
CA GLU A 575 42.37 29.77 -18.68
C GLU A 575 43.22 29.64 -19.96
N TRP A 576 42.72 28.95 -20.98
CA TRP A 576 43.31 28.84 -22.33
C TRP A 576 42.38 29.48 -23.36
#